data_AF-A0AB38ID99-F1
#
_entry.id   AF-A0AB38ID99-F1
#
_cell.length_a   1.000
_cell.length_b   1.000
_cell.length_c   1.000
_cell.angle_alpha   90.00
_cell.angle_beta   90.00
_cell.angle_gamma   90.00
#
_symmetry.space_group_name_H-M   'P 1'
#
loop_
_entity.id
_entity.type
_entity.pdbx_description
1 polymer ?
#
loop_
_entity_poly.entity_id
_entity_poly.type
_entity_poly.pdbx_seq_one_letter_code
_entity_poly.pdbx_strand_id
1 'polypeptide(L)'
;MALRSRVPVGLPERRYCWGSSDSGVISGSNVTDDEAENNASKALDWQVEHDKDSAELFYSTYTAQLSSKRKGMEAEGKTWNYRDILAQFITMHNKNSNVLLIWSGDWPAYSSNSDKYYVILAGEGFDSTDEAWNWCKANNYGPNDCMPIDLQ
;
A
#
# COMPACT_ATOMS: atom_id res chain seq x y z
N MET A 1 67.50 34.96 -11.96
CA MET A 1 67.25 33.51 -11.83
C MET A 1 65.82 33.24 -12.28
N ALA A 2 65.64 32.20 -13.09
CA ALA A 2 64.48 31.99 -13.93
C ALA A 2 63.43 31.05 -13.29
N LEU A 3 62.17 31.18 -13.75
CA LEU A 3 61.12 30.13 -13.91
C LEU A 3 60.47 29.60 -12.60
N ARG A 4 59.16 29.35 -12.44
CA ARG A 4 57.94 29.17 -13.27
C ARG A 4 56.73 29.39 -12.34
N SER A 5 55.75 30.23 -12.68
CA SER A 5 54.50 29.94 -13.42
C SER A 5 53.49 28.99 -12.75
N ARG A 6 52.34 29.55 -12.33
CA ARG A 6 51.02 29.00 -12.68
C ARG A 6 50.06 30.17 -12.99
N VAL A 7 49.58 30.16 -14.22
CA VAL A 7 48.63 31.13 -14.81
C VAL A 7 47.21 30.71 -14.42
N PRO A 8 46.28 31.65 -14.13
CA PRO A 8 44.86 31.35 -14.03
C PRO A 8 44.24 31.33 -15.44
N VAL A 9 43.49 30.27 -15.75
CA VAL A 9 42.62 30.21 -16.94
C VAL A 9 41.21 30.16 -16.35
N GLY A 10 40.33 31.15 -16.50
CA GLY A 10 40.05 31.94 -17.69
C GLY A 10 38.78 31.37 -18.32
N LEU A 11 37.61 31.87 -17.89
CA LEU A 11 36.34 31.69 -18.58
C LEU A 11 36.45 32.18 -20.03
N PRO A 12 35.82 31.48 -21.00
CA PRO A 12 35.28 32.17 -22.14
C PRO A 12 33.76 31.96 -22.23
N GLU A 13 33.05 33.09 -22.22
CA GLU A 13 31.73 33.21 -22.81
C GLU A 13 31.75 32.67 -24.25
N ARG A 14 30.76 31.86 -24.63
CA ARG A 14 30.33 31.75 -26.02
C ARG A 14 28.82 31.96 -26.10
N ARG A 15 28.45 33.11 -26.69
CA ARG A 15 27.09 33.40 -27.14
C ARG A 15 26.81 32.64 -28.46
N TYR A 16 25.68 31.93 -28.44
CA TYR A 16 24.60 31.77 -29.42
C TYR A 16 24.86 31.84 -30.95
N CYS A 17 24.26 30.86 -31.65
CA CYS A 17 23.27 30.96 -32.76
C CYS A 17 22.95 29.51 -33.22
N TRP A 18 21.74 29.02 -33.53
CA TRP A 18 20.37 29.54 -33.60
C TRP A 18 19.43 28.31 -33.81
N GLY A 19 18.23 28.34 -33.23
CA GLY A 19 16.99 27.74 -33.78
C GLY A 19 16.87 26.22 -34.02
N SER A 20 16.12 25.55 -33.15
CA SER A 20 14.86 24.93 -33.59
C SER A 20 13.88 24.97 -32.42
N SER A 21 12.77 25.67 -32.62
CA SER A 21 11.64 25.64 -31.70
C SER A 21 10.99 24.27 -31.82
N ASP A 22 11.31 23.35 -30.91
CA ASP A 22 10.33 22.35 -30.52
C ASP A 22 9.92 22.69 -29.10
N SER A 23 8.69 23.20 -28.98
CA SER A 23 7.90 23.12 -27.76
C SER A 23 7.67 21.64 -27.46
N GLY A 24 8.71 20.97 -26.98
CA GLY A 24 8.62 19.62 -26.45
C GLY A 24 7.82 19.69 -25.17
N VAL A 25 6.50 19.57 -25.32
CA VAL A 25 5.58 19.16 -24.26
C VAL A 25 6.30 18.08 -23.45
N ILE A 26 6.48 18.30 -22.15
CA ILE A 26 6.73 17.19 -21.21
C ILE A 26 5.52 16.29 -21.40
N SER A 27 5.64 15.32 -22.30
CA SER A 27 4.64 14.30 -22.52
C SER A 27 4.70 13.45 -21.28
N GLY A 28 3.89 13.82 -20.28
CA GLY A 28 3.59 12.93 -19.17
C GLY A 28 3.12 11.64 -19.83
N SER A 29 3.94 10.60 -19.73
CA SER A 29 3.54 9.27 -20.17
C SER A 29 2.24 8.98 -19.43
N ASN A 30 1.12 8.96 -20.16
CA ASN A 30 -0.14 8.56 -19.59
C ASN A 30 0.03 7.09 -19.22
N VAL A 31 0.16 6.81 -17.93
CA VAL A 31 0.14 5.45 -17.40
C VAL A 31 -1.16 4.82 -17.88
N THR A 32 -1.04 3.69 -18.58
CA THR A 32 -2.22 2.96 -19.05
C THR A 32 -2.97 2.38 -17.85
N ASP A 33 -4.28 2.13 -17.98
CA ASP A 33 -5.05 1.51 -16.90
C ASP A 33 -4.47 0.15 -16.48
N ASP A 34 -3.97 -0.63 -17.45
CA ASP A 34 -3.30 -1.91 -17.19
C ASP A 34 -2.01 -1.75 -16.38
N GLU A 35 -1.20 -0.74 -16.71
CA GLU A 35 0.02 -0.44 -15.97
C GLU A 35 -0.29 0.03 -14.54
N ALA A 36 -1.31 0.87 -14.38
CA ALA A 36 -1.77 1.31 -13.06
C ALA A 36 -2.29 0.15 -12.20
N GLU A 37 -3.06 -0.78 -12.78
CA GLU A 37 -3.53 -2.00 -12.11
C GLU A 37 -2.38 -2.91 -11.70
N ASN A 38 -1.40 -3.13 -12.58
CA ASN A 38 -0.22 -3.93 -12.28
C ASN A 38 0.65 -3.31 -11.18
N ASN A 39 0.83 -1.98 -11.20
CA ASN A 39 1.56 -1.27 -10.16
C ASN A 39 0.84 -1.35 -8.81
N ALA A 40 -0.49 -1.29 -8.80
CA ALA A 40 -1.27 -1.47 -7.58
C ALA A 40 -1.13 -2.89 -7.01
N SER A 41 -1.16 -3.92 -7.87
CA SER A 41 -0.90 -5.30 -7.43
C SER A 41 0.46 -5.43 -6.76
N LYS A 42 1.52 -4.89 -7.38
CA LYS A 42 2.88 -4.95 -6.81
C LYS A 42 3.00 -4.20 -5.48
N ALA A 43 2.29 -3.09 -5.33
CA ALA A 43 2.26 -2.33 -4.08
C ALA A 43 1.56 -3.13 -2.96
N LEU A 44 0.46 -3.82 -3.29
CA LEU A 44 -0.19 -4.73 -2.35
C LEU A 44 0.73 -5.88 -1.96
N ASP A 45 1.39 -6.54 -2.93
CA ASP A 45 2.33 -7.64 -2.65
C ASP A 45 3.49 -7.17 -1.75
N TRP A 46 4.06 -6.01 -2.03
CA TRP A 46 5.11 -5.41 -1.21
C TRP A 46 4.63 -5.12 0.21
N GLN A 47 3.43 -4.57 0.36
CA GLN A 47 2.86 -4.25 1.67
C GLN A 47 2.55 -5.51 2.48
N VAL A 48 2.02 -6.56 1.85
CA VAL A 48 1.77 -7.85 2.51
C VAL A 48 3.08 -8.43 3.07
N GLU A 49 4.16 -8.39 2.28
CA GLU A 49 5.46 -8.87 2.74
C GLU A 49 6.03 -7.98 3.87
N HIS A 50 5.88 -6.66 3.76
CA HIS A 50 6.31 -5.71 4.79
C HIS A 50 5.59 -5.95 6.14
N ASP A 51 4.30 -6.26 6.11
CA ASP A 51 3.48 -6.38 7.31
C ASP A 51 3.50 -7.78 7.93
N LYS A 52 4.13 -8.75 7.24
CA LYS A 52 4.09 -10.17 7.60
C LYS A 52 4.57 -10.44 9.03
N ASP A 53 5.76 -9.95 9.40
CA ASP A 53 6.33 -10.16 10.74
C ASP A 53 5.44 -9.55 11.84
N SER A 54 4.79 -8.42 11.56
CA SER A 54 3.85 -7.80 12.50
C SER A 54 2.57 -8.62 12.65
N ALA A 55 2.08 -9.18 11.53
CA ALA A 55 0.88 -10.03 11.54
C ALA A 55 1.11 -11.36 12.29
N GLU A 56 2.34 -11.89 12.31
CA GLU A 56 2.65 -13.14 13.05
C GLU A 56 2.32 -13.06 14.55
N LEU A 57 2.29 -11.85 15.14
CA LEU A 57 1.90 -11.65 16.54
C LEU A 57 0.46 -12.12 16.83
N PHE A 58 -0.41 -12.10 15.82
CA PHE A 58 -1.82 -12.49 15.93
C PHE A 58 -2.04 -14.00 15.78
N TYR A 59 -0.98 -14.81 15.73
CA TYR A 59 -1.08 -16.25 16.02
C TYR A 59 -1.33 -16.54 17.50
N SER A 60 -1.14 -15.58 18.40
CA SER A 60 -1.29 -15.81 19.84
C SER A 60 -2.25 -14.82 20.52
N THR A 61 -2.76 -13.86 19.77
CA THR A 61 -3.64 -12.80 20.25
C THR A 61 -4.72 -12.52 19.21
N TYR A 62 -5.86 -11.98 19.65
CA TYR A 62 -6.90 -11.53 18.73
C TYR A 62 -6.52 -10.17 18.15
N THR A 63 -6.92 -9.91 16.92
CA THR A 63 -7.00 -8.58 16.33
C THR A 63 -8.39 -8.37 15.75
N ALA A 64 -8.61 -7.28 15.03
CA ALA A 64 -9.85 -7.01 14.32
C ALA A 64 -9.60 -6.95 12.81
N GLN A 65 -10.34 -7.74 12.04
CA GLN A 65 -10.39 -7.64 10.58
C GLN A 65 -11.34 -6.51 10.18
N LEU A 66 -10.86 -5.56 9.38
CA LEU A 66 -11.59 -4.37 8.92
C LEU A 66 -12.10 -4.49 7.48
N SER A 67 -11.43 -5.31 6.66
CA SER A 67 -11.82 -5.52 5.27
C SER A 67 -11.26 -6.85 4.75
N SER A 68 -11.93 -7.41 3.75
CA SER A 68 -11.46 -8.56 2.99
C SER A 68 -11.94 -8.42 1.54
N LYS A 69 -11.02 -8.12 0.61
CA LYS A 69 -11.31 -7.86 -0.80
C LYS A 69 -10.36 -8.62 -1.72
N ARG A 70 -10.81 -8.89 -2.94
CA ARG A 70 -9.98 -9.44 -4.00
C ARG A 70 -10.39 -8.85 -5.35
N LYS A 71 -9.50 -8.89 -6.32
CA LYS A 71 -9.80 -8.49 -7.69
C LYS A 71 -10.98 -9.30 -8.24
N GLY A 72 -11.92 -8.63 -8.89
CA GLY A 72 -13.13 -9.22 -9.48
C GLY A 72 -14.25 -9.49 -8.48
N MET A 73 -14.06 -9.22 -7.19
CA MET A 73 -15.12 -9.35 -6.19
C MET A 73 -16.18 -8.25 -6.39
N GLU A 74 -17.46 -8.61 -6.36
CA GLU A 74 -18.55 -7.64 -6.29
C GLU A 74 -18.94 -7.40 -4.83
N ALA A 75 -18.71 -6.18 -4.34
CA ALA A 75 -19.06 -5.78 -2.99
C ALA A 75 -19.20 -4.26 -2.93
N GLU A 76 -20.03 -3.74 -2.01
CA GLU A 76 -20.24 -2.30 -1.84
C GLU A 76 -20.70 -1.60 -3.14
N GLY A 77 -21.48 -2.31 -3.96
CA GLY A 77 -22.05 -1.79 -5.20
C GLY A 77 -21.06 -1.63 -6.36
N LYS A 78 -19.85 -2.19 -6.27
CA LYS A 78 -18.85 -2.17 -7.35
C LYS A 78 -18.11 -3.50 -7.50
N THR A 79 -17.47 -3.68 -8.65
CA THR A 79 -16.44 -4.71 -8.85
C THR A 79 -15.10 -4.15 -8.42
N TRP A 80 -14.40 -4.86 -7.53
CA TRP A 80 -13.12 -4.44 -6.97
C TRP A 80 -11.97 -4.76 -7.90
N ASN A 81 -11.08 -3.78 -8.11
CA ASN A 81 -9.79 -3.96 -8.79
C ASN A 81 -8.62 -3.75 -7.80
N TYR A 82 -7.36 -3.90 -8.23
CA TYR A 82 -6.23 -3.77 -7.30
C TYR A 82 -6.06 -2.33 -6.82
N ARG A 83 -6.34 -1.34 -7.68
CA ARG A 83 -6.26 0.08 -7.32
C ARG A 83 -7.26 0.44 -6.22
N ASP A 84 -8.46 -0.12 -6.26
CA ASP A 84 -9.50 0.04 -5.24
C ASP A 84 -9.07 -0.53 -3.89
N ILE A 85 -8.50 -1.75 -3.90
CA ILE A 85 -8.04 -2.42 -2.68
C ILE A 85 -6.89 -1.63 -2.04
N LEU A 86 -5.90 -1.22 -2.86
CA LEU A 86 -4.79 -0.40 -2.40
C LEU A 86 -5.27 0.95 -1.84
N ALA A 87 -6.19 1.62 -2.53
CA ALA A 87 -6.76 2.88 -2.06
C ALA A 87 -7.52 2.71 -0.74
N GLN A 88 -8.24 1.60 -0.55
CA GLN A 88 -8.90 1.27 0.71
C GLN A 88 -7.88 1.10 1.84
N PHE A 89 -6.83 0.31 1.61
CA PHE A 89 -5.75 0.11 2.58
C PHE A 89 -5.11 1.44 2.97
N ILE A 90 -4.67 2.26 2.01
CA ILE A 90 -4.07 3.58 2.29
C ILE A 90 -5.02 4.47 3.08
N THR A 91 -6.31 4.45 2.75
CA THR A 91 -7.32 5.23 3.48
C THR A 91 -7.45 4.79 4.94
N MET A 92 -7.42 3.48 5.20
CA MET A 92 -7.49 2.94 6.56
C MET A 92 -6.18 3.20 7.33
N HIS A 93 -5.03 2.99 6.69
CA HIS A 93 -3.70 3.24 7.26
C HIS A 93 -3.49 4.73 7.61
N ASN A 94 -4.01 5.66 6.80
CA ASN A 94 -3.96 7.09 7.12
C ASN A 94 -4.85 7.48 8.31
N LYS A 95 -5.90 6.70 8.61
CA LYS A 95 -6.75 6.91 9.80
C LYS A 95 -6.12 6.29 11.05
N ASN A 96 -5.50 5.13 10.90
CA ASN A 96 -4.76 4.45 11.95
C ASN A 96 -3.53 3.77 11.35
N SER A 97 -2.34 4.25 11.70
CA SER A 97 -1.06 3.75 11.18
C SER A 97 -0.70 2.34 11.64
N ASN A 98 -1.42 1.78 12.61
CA ASN A 98 -1.21 0.40 13.06
C ASN A 98 -1.84 -0.62 12.11
N VAL A 99 -2.73 -0.19 11.21
CA VAL A 99 -3.41 -1.07 10.26
C VAL A 99 -2.41 -1.81 9.37
N LEU A 100 -2.58 -3.13 9.30
CA LEU A 100 -1.75 -4.04 8.51
C LEU A 100 -2.53 -4.62 7.32
N LEU A 101 -1.81 -5.01 6.28
CA LEU A 101 -2.34 -5.76 5.15
C LEU A 101 -1.76 -7.17 5.13
N ILE A 102 -2.62 -8.19 5.00
CA ILE A 102 -2.20 -9.57 4.81
C ILE A 102 -2.81 -10.18 3.55
N TRP A 103 -2.14 -11.18 3.00
CA TRP A 103 -2.74 -12.11 2.05
C TRP A 103 -3.34 -13.29 2.79
N SER A 104 -4.65 -13.50 2.66
CA SER A 104 -5.36 -14.56 3.40
C SER A 104 -4.89 -15.97 3.01
N GLY A 105 -4.16 -16.14 1.92
CA GLY A 105 -3.59 -17.44 1.52
C GLY A 105 -2.50 -17.94 2.45
N ASP A 106 -1.89 -17.05 3.23
CA ASP A 106 -0.70 -17.36 4.04
C ASP A 106 -1.04 -17.77 5.47
N TRP A 107 -2.32 -17.70 5.87
CA TRP A 107 -2.76 -17.87 7.25
C TRP A 107 -3.82 -18.98 7.39
N PRO A 108 -3.68 -19.91 8.35
CA PRO A 108 -4.60 -21.03 8.52
C PRO A 108 -6.05 -20.62 8.83
N ALA A 109 -6.26 -19.48 9.50
CA ALA A 109 -7.59 -18.92 9.80
C ALA A 109 -8.49 -18.78 8.56
N TYR A 110 -7.90 -18.65 7.36
CA TYR A 110 -8.62 -18.52 6.08
C TYR A 110 -8.49 -19.76 5.18
N SER A 111 -8.02 -20.89 5.71
CA SER A 111 -7.75 -22.11 4.95
C SER A 111 -8.99 -22.73 4.31
N SER A 112 -10.16 -22.62 4.95
CA SER A 112 -11.44 -23.15 4.45
C SER A 112 -11.96 -22.44 3.20
N ASN A 113 -11.43 -21.26 2.87
CA ASN A 113 -11.88 -20.48 1.73
C ASN A 113 -11.11 -20.92 0.46
N SER A 114 -11.84 -21.33 -0.58
CA SER A 114 -11.24 -21.61 -1.90
C SER A 114 -10.62 -20.36 -2.52
N ASP A 115 -11.23 -19.21 -2.23
CA ASP A 115 -10.81 -17.91 -2.68
C ASP A 115 -9.94 -17.23 -1.63
N LYS A 116 -8.93 -16.49 -2.09
CA LYS A 116 -8.01 -15.73 -1.23
C LYS A 116 -8.21 -14.24 -1.43
N TYR A 117 -7.94 -13.50 -0.37
CA TYR A 117 -8.29 -12.09 -0.24
C TYR A 117 -7.10 -11.31 0.33
N TYR A 118 -7.03 -10.03 -0.04
CA TYR A 118 -6.31 -9.04 0.73
C TYR A 118 -7.18 -8.66 1.92
N VAL A 119 -6.64 -8.86 3.11
CA VAL A 119 -7.34 -8.62 4.36
C VAL A 119 -6.63 -7.49 5.09
N ILE A 120 -7.43 -6.53 5.56
CA ILE A 120 -6.94 -5.40 6.34
C ILE A 120 -7.21 -5.70 7.81
N LEU A 121 -6.17 -5.69 8.65
CA LEU A 121 -6.25 -5.91 10.09
C LEU A 121 -6.04 -4.58 10.83
N ALA A 122 -6.65 -4.42 12.00
CA ALA A 122 -6.46 -3.25 12.85
C ALA A 122 -5.01 -3.09 13.34
N GLY A 123 -4.26 -4.19 13.42
CA GLY A 123 -2.89 -4.24 13.94
C GLY A 123 -2.78 -4.01 15.45
N GLU A 124 -3.92 -3.90 16.12
CA GLU A 124 -4.03 -3.91 17.58
C GLU A 124 -4.23 -5.35 18.06
N GLY A 125 -3.53 -5.72 19.13
CA GLY A 125 -3.71 -7.00 19.81
C GLY A 125 -4.70 -6.89 20.97
N PHE A 126 -5.51 -7.92 21.15
CA PHE A 126 -6.55 -8.02 22.17
C PHE A 126 -6.47 -9.38 22.88
N ASP A 127 -6.80 -9.39 24.16
CA ASP A 127 -6.77 -10.61 24.98
C ASP A 127 -8.04 -11.47 24.76
N SER A 128 -9.08 -10.91 24.13
CA SER A 128 -10.33 -11.60 23.85
C SER A 128 -11.08 -11.02 22.64
N THR A 129 -12.03 -11.81 22.12
CA THR A 129 -12.96 -11.36 21.07
C THR A 129 -13.84 -10.20 21.51
N ASP A 130 -14.17 -10.10 22.81
CA ASP A 130 -15.01 -9.03 23.35
C ASP A 130 -14.29 -7.69 23.35
N GLU A 131 -12.99 -7.69 23.66
CA GLU A 131 -12.15 -6.49 23.56
C GLU A 131 -12.01 -6.01 22.11
N ALA A 132 -11.77 -6.91 21.18
CA ALA A 132 -11.73 -6.60 19.75
C ALA A 132 -13.07 -6.02 19.26
N TRP A 133 -14.21 -6.60 19.67
CA TRP A 133 -15.53 -6.04 19.37
C TRP A 133 -15.77 -4.66 19.99
N ASN A 134 -15.30 -4.44 21.22
CA ASN A 134 -15.38 -3.14 21.87
C ASN A 134 -14.54 -2.10 21.14
N TRP A 135 -13.35 -2.49 20.66
CA TRP A 135 -12.51 -1.64 19.82
C TRP A 135 -13.20 -1.30 18.48
N CYS A 136 -13.82 -2.28 17.81
CA CYS A 136 -14.60 -2.03 16.59
C CYS A 136 -15.67 -0.94 16.82
N LYS A 137 -16.46 -1.08 17.90
CA LYS A 137 -17.51 -0.11 18.26
C LYS A 137 -16.94 1.26 18.60
N ALA A 138 -15.86 1.30 19.36
CA ALA A 138 -15.19 2.54 19.76
C ALA A 138 -14.63 3.32 18.54
N ASN A 139 -14.26 2.61 17.47
CA ASN A 139 -13.78 3.19 16.22
C ASN A 139 -14.89 3.36 15.16
N ASN A 140 -16.16 3.29 15.56
CA ASN A 140 -17.33 3.49 14.71
C ASN A 140 -17.46 2.50 13.53
N TYR A 141 -16.90 1.29 13.66
CA TYR A 141 -17.15 0.24 12.69
C TYR A 141 -18.46 -0.50 12.98
N GLY A 142 -19.23 -0.79 11.92
CA GLY A 142 -20.43 -1.61 12.01
C GLY A 142 -20.13 -3.10 12.12
N PRO A 143 -21.12 -3.94 12.47
CA PRO A 143 -20.95 -5.40 12.59
C PRO A 143 -20.51 -6.11 11.30
N ASN A 144 -20.69 -5.48 10.15
CA ASN A 144 -20.29 -6.01 8.85
C ASN A 144 -18.93 -5.47 8.37
N ASP A 145 -18.37 -4.49 9.09
CA ASP A 145 -17.18 -3.72 8.69
C ASP A 145 -15.99 -3.99 9.60
N CYS A 146 -16.20 -4.72 10.70
CA CYS A 146 -15.16 -5.10 11.65
C CYS A 146 -15.56 -6.39 12.35
N MET A 147 -14.63 -7.31 12.56
CA MET A 147 -14.85 -8.52 13.34
C MET A 147 -13.56 -9.01 14.00
N PRO A 148 -13.62 -9.64 15.20
CA PRO A 148 -12.47 -10.23 15.84
C PRO A 148 -11.96 -11.42 15.02
N ILE A 149 -10.63 -11.58 14.99
CA ILE A 149 -9.96 -12.71 14.36
C ILE A 149 -8.63 -12.97 15.05
N ASP A 150 -8.22 -14.23 15.13
CA ASP A 150 -6.81 -14.61 15.28
C ASP A 150 -6.35 -15.26 13.97
N LEU A 151 -5.03 -15.37 13.78
CA LEU A 151 -4.46 -15.91 12.54
C LEU A 151 -4.10 -17.39 12.64
N GLN A 152 -4.58 -18.11 13.67
CA GLN A 152 -4.28 -19.52 13.92
C GLN A 152 -5.00 -20.49 12.98
#